data_AF-A0A2E4PNV9-F1
#
_entry.id   AF-A0A2E4PNV9-F1
#
_cell.length_a   1.000
_cell.length_b   1.000
_cell.length_c   1.000
_cell.angle_alpha   90.00
_cell.angle_beta   90.00
_cell.angle_gamma   90.00
#
_symmetry.space_group_name_H-M   'P 1'
#
loop_
_entity.id
_entity.type
_entity.pdbx_description
1 polymer ?
#
loop_
_entity_poly.entity_id
_entity_poly.type
_entity_poly.pdbx_seq_one_letter_code
_entity_poly.pdbx_strand_id
1 'polypeptide(L)'
;MPSIIKWFRNYKTAILYGISLFVLLFFLKWLELRYILFDHSLEIYIGSIAVLFTALGIWLALKLSKPKTIIVEKEVFIPKRKDFIMNQALIEQLELSKRELEILHLMAQGNSNQEIANSIFVSLSTVKTHNQNIFEKLEVKRRTQAVEKAKRLQIIP
;
A
#
# COMPACT_ATOMS: atom_id res chain seq x y z
N MET A 1 -18.84 58.50 65.16
CA MET A 1 -18.96 57.16 64.54
C MET A 1 -18.45 56.09 65.50
N PRO A 2 -19.34 55.25 66.09
CA PRO A 2 -18.95 53.88 66.48
C PRO A 2 -20.11 52.84 66.47
N SER A 3 -20.99 52.82 65.46
CA SER A 3 -22.15 51.89 65.45
C SER A 3 -21.87 50.49 64.87
N ILE A 4 -20.98 50.36 63.88
CA ILE A 4 -20.71 49.08 63.18
C ILE A 4 -20.00 48.04 64.06
N ILE A 5 -19.09 48.47 64.93
CA ILE A 5 -18.31 47.58 65.80
C ILE A 5 -19.17 46.98 66.92
N LYS A 6 -20.17 47.73 67.43
CA LYS A 6 -21.14 47.20 68.40
C LYS A 6 -22.06 46.15 67.76
N TRP A 7 -22.45 46.36 66.50
CA TRP A 7 -23.26 45.40 65.75
C TRP A 7 -22.54 44.04 65.62
N PHE A 8 -21.27 44.04 65.22
CA PHE A 8 -20.46 42.82 65.17
C PHE A 8 -20.39 42.09 66.51
N ARG A 9 -20.35 42.82 67.64
CA ARG A 9 -20.19 42.21 68.96
C ARG A 9 -21.41 41.42 69.42
N ASN A 10 -22.62 41.83 69.06
CA ASN A 10 -23.85 41.13 69.44
C ASN A 10 -24.13 39.89 68.57
N TYR A 11 -23.69 39.90 67.32
CA TYR A 11 -23.80 38.75 66.41
C TYR A 11 -22.55 37.85 66.38
N LYS A 12 -21.60 38.08 67.31
CA LYS A 12 -20.33 37.33 67.36
C LYS A 12 -20.51 35.82 67.35
N THR A 13 -21.48 35.30 68.10
CA THR A 13 -21.75 33.85 68.17
C THR A 13 -22.32 33.32 66.86
N ALA A 14 -23.31 34.02 66.27
CA ALA A 14 -23.89 33.64 64.98
C ALA A 14 -22.84 33.67 63.85
N ILE A 15 -21.95 34.67 63.84
CA ILE A 15 -20.84 34.76 62.88
C ILE A 15 -19.82 33.65 63.13
N LEU A 16 -19.53 33.31 64.38
CA LEU A 16 -18.60 32.23 64.72
C LEU A 16 -19.14 30.86 64.27
N TYR A 17 -20.42 30.57 64.49
CA TYR A 17 -21.05 29.34 64.01
C TYR A 17 -21.14 29.32 62.47
N GLY A 18 -21.42 30.45 61.83
CA GLY A 18 -21.41 30.56 60.37
C GLY A 18 -20.03 30.28 59.76
N ILE A 19 -18.97 30.83 60.35
CA ILE A 19 -17.58 30.58 59.92
C ILE A 19 -17.21 29.11 60.18
N SER A 20 -17.57 28.56 61.36
CA SER A 20 -17.29 27.16 61.68
C SER A 20 -17.99 26.20 60.72
N LEU A 21 -19.26 26.47 60.38
CA LEU A 21 -20.02 25.68 59.42
C LEU A 21 -19.43 25.80 58.00
N PHE A 22 -19.07 27.01 57.58
CA PHE A 22 -18.43 27.22 56.29
C PHE A 22 -17.09 26.48 56.19
N VAL A 23 -16.25 26.54 57.23
CA VAL A 23 -14.97 25.83 57.29
C VAL A 23 -15.18 24.31 57.25
N LEU A 24 -16.16 23.81 58.01
CA LEU A 24 -16.48 22.38 58.04
C LEU A 24 -16.95 21.89 56.66
N LEU A 25 -17.86 22.62 56.02
CA LEU A 25 -18.36 22.29 54.68
C LEU A 25 -17.27 22.41 53.61
N PHE A 26 -16.43 23.43 53.69
CA PHE A 26 -15.29 23.60 52.80
C PHE A 26 -14.31 22.44 52.93
N PHE A 27 -13.99 22.03 54.17
CA PHE A 27 -13.11 20.90 54.43
C PHE A 27 -13.71 19.58 53.96
N LEU A 28 -15.00 19.35 54.19
CA LEU A 28 -15.70 18.15 53.73
C LEU A 28 -15.70 18.06 52.20
N LYS A 29 -16.00 19.17 51.51
CA LYS A 29 -15.94 19.24 50.04
C LYS A 29 -14.52 19.08 49.50
N TRP A 30 -13.52 19.63 50.18
CA TRP A 30 -12.11 19.47 49.80
C TRP A 30 -11.66 18.01 49.89
N LEU A 31 -12.12 17.28 50.91
CA LEU A 31 -11.79 15.88 51.12
C LEU A 31 -12.52 14.98 50.12
N GLU A 32 -13.79 15.27 49.82
CA GLU A 32 -14.55 14.61 48.75
C GLU A 32 -13.90 14.84 47.36
N LEU A 33 -13.47 16.08 47.08
CA LEU A 33 -12.77 16.42 45.84
C LEU A 33 -11.43 15.65 45.72
N ARG A 34 -10.73 15.48 46.84
CA ARG A 34 -9.48 14.70 46.88
C ARG A 34 -9.71 13.19 46.74
N TYR A 35 -10.81 12.67 47.29
CA TYR A 35 -11.15 11.25 47.22
C TYR A 35 -11.66 10.84 45.83
N ILE A 36 -12.52 11.67 45.21
CA ILE A 36 -13.00 11.51 43.82
C ILE A 36 -11.83 11.53 42.82
N LEU A 37 -10.80 12.35 43.07
CA LEU A 37 -9.59 12.38 42.25
C LEU A 37 -8.73 11.11 42.36
N PHE A 38 -8.84 10.31 43.43
CA PHE A 38 -8.02 9.11 43.62
C PHE A 38 -8.66 7.84 43.03
N ASP A 39 -9.98 7.64 43.21
CA ASP A 39 -10.69 6.44 42.71
C ASP A 39 -10.87 6.43 41.18
N HIS A 40 -11.18 7.59 40.57
CA HIS A 40 -11.35 7.70 39.11
C HIS A 40 -10.06 8.06 38.36
N SER A 41 -8.92 8.02 39.04
CA SER A 41 -7.62 8.39 38.46
C SER A 41 -7.27 7.58 37.20
N LEU A 42 -7.61 6.28 37.19
CA LEU A 42 -7.39 5.41 36.04
C LEU A 42 -8.33 5.73 34.86
N GLU A 43 -9.61 5.99 35.12
CA GLU A 43 -10.58 6.31 34.07
C GLU A 43 -10.27 7.64 33.39
N ILE A 44 -9.89 8.64 34.19
CA ILE A 44 -9.49 9.97 33.69
C ILE A 44 -8.16 9.87 32.91
N TYR A 45 -7.20 9.05 33.38
CA TYR A 45 -5.93 8.85 32.68
C TYR A 45 -6.12 8.13 31.33
N ILE A 46 -6.90 7.03 31.31
CA ILE A 46 -7.22 6.29 30.09
C ILE A 46 -8.01 7.18 29.12
N GLY A 47 -8.98 7.95 29.62
CA GLY A 47 -9.74 8.91 28.82
C GLY A 47 -8.85 9.99 28.20
N SER A 48 -7.92 10.53 28.98
CA SER A 48 -6.95 11.53 28.51
C SER A 48 -6.02 10.96 27.43
N ILE A 49 -5.53 9.73 27.62
CA ILE A 49 -4.74 9.02 26.62
C ILE A 49 -5.55 8.77 25.35
N ALA A 50 -6.80 8.29 25.47
CA ALA A 50 -7.66 8.00 24.32
C ALA A 50 -7.93 9.26 23.49
N VAL A 51 -8.22 10.39 24.14
CA VAL A 51 -8.42 11.69 23.46
C VAL A 51 -7.14 12.13 22.75
N LEU A 52 -5.98 11.99 23.41
CA LEU A 52 -4.68 12.35 22.82
C LEU A 52 -4.38 11.51 21.58
N PHE A 53 -4.52 10.18 21.67
CA PHE A 53 -4.26 9.28 20.54
C PHE A 53 -5.26 9.45 19.40
N THR A 54 -6.53 9.73 19.70
CA THR A 54 -7.56 10.00 18.69
C THR A 54 -7.24 11.28 17.92
N ALA A 55 -6.89 12.36 18.64
CA ALA A 55 -6.48 13.61 18.02
C ALA A 55 -5.20 13.44 17.17
N LEU A 56 -4.21 12.71 17.69
CA LEU A 56 -2.97 12.40 16.98
C LEU A 56 -3.22 11.58 15.72
N GLY A 57 -4.09 10.56 15.80
CA GLY A 57 -4.43 9.68 14.68
C GLY A 57 -5.15 10.42 13.56
N ILE A 58 -6.14 11.25 13.89
CA ILE A 58 -6.84 12.10 12.92
C ILE A 58 -5.86 13.08 12.26
N TRP A 59 -5.01 13.74 13.05
CA TRP A 59 -4.00 14.65 12.53
C TRP A 59 -3.00 13.94 11.60
N LEU A 60 -2.52 12.76 11.99
CA LEU A 60 -1.56 11.99 11.21
C LEU A 60 -2.19 11.44 9.92
N ALA A 61 -3.42 10.95 9.99
CA ALA A 61 -4.17 10.48 8.83
C ALA A 61 -4.36 11.60 7.80
N LEU A 62 -4.77 12.79 8.24
CA LEU A 62 -4.91 13.96 7.37
C LEU A 62 -3.56 14.45 6.82
N LYS A 63 -2.48 14.34 7.59
CA LYS A 63 -1.13 14.75 7.17
C LYS A 63 -0.52 13.81 6.13
N LEU A 64 -0.74 12.50 6.28
CA LEU A 64 -0.18 11.47 5.39
C LEU A 64 -1.07 11.18 4.18
N SER A 65 -2.39 11.37 4.29
CA SER A 65 -3.35 11.07 3.21
C SER A 65 -3.50 12.20 2.19
N LYS A 66 -2.40 12.87 1.84
CA LYS A 66 -2.33 13.60 0.57
C LYS A 66 -1.82 12.61 -0.49
N PRO A 67 -2.66 11.82 -1.17
CA PRO A 67 -2.22 11.11 -2.36
C PRO A 67 -1.91 12.18 -3.41
N LYS A 68 -0.65 12.60 -3.46
CA LYS A 68 -0.11 13.36 -4.58
C LYS A 68 0.15 12.37 -5.72
N THR A 69 -0.89 11.63 -6.13
CA THR A 69 -0.94 10.98 -7.43
C THR A 69 -1.39 12.05 -8.41
N ILE A 70 -0.44 12.94 -8.73
CA ILE A 70 -0.48 13.60 -10.02
C ILE A 70 -0.50 12.44 -11.02
N ILE A 71 -1.54 12.36 -11.83
CA ILE A 71 -1.55 11.49 -13.00
C ILE A 71 -0.37 11.98 -13.82
N VAL A 72 0.76 11.28 -13.68
CA VAL A 72 1.90 11.47 -14.53
C VAL A 72 1.39 10.99 -15.87
N GLU A 73 0.97 11.91 -16.74
CA GLU A 73 1.21 11.77 -18.17
C GLU A 73 2.72 11.63 -18.30
N LYS A 74 3.22 10.45 -17.96
CA LYS A 74 4.50 10.02 -18.46
C LYS A 74 4.10 9.78 -19.89
N GLU A 75 4.43 10.71 -20.78
CA GLU A 75 4.72 10.30 -22.14
C GLU A 75 5.58 9.06 -21.94
N VAL A 76 4.99 7.90 -22.23
CA VAL A 76 5.73 6.66 -22.22
C VAL A 76 6.70 6.90 -23.36
N PHE A 77 7.89 7.37 -23.01
CA PHE A 77 9.05 7.31 -23.86
C PHE A 77 9.23 5.83 -24.05
N ILE A 78 8.54 5.26 -25.05
CA ILE A 78 8.84 3.96 -25.61
C ILE A 78 10.30 4.14 -25.94
N PRO A 79 11.27 3.57 -25.19
CA PRO A 79 12.63 3.62 -25.65
C PRO A 79 12.54 2.96 -27.01
N LYS A 80 12.77 3.79 -28.05
CA LYS A 80 12.83 3.39 -29.45
C LYS A 80 13.38 1.98 -29.45
N ARG A 81 12.50 1.01 -29.76
CA ARG A 81 12.78 -0.44 -29.72
C ARG A 81 14.26 -0.56 -30.04
N LYS A 82 15.12 -0.94 -29.08
CA LYS A 82 16.55 -1.19 -29.37
C LYS A 82 16.51 -2.00 -30.65
N ASP A 83 17.02 -1.44 -31.75
CA ASP A 83 16.77 -1.98 -33.07
C ASP A 83 17.10 -3.47 -32.97
N PHE A 84 16.07 -4.32 -33.05
CA PHE A 84 16.26 -5.74 -32.86
C PHE A 84 17.01 -6.20 -34.10
N ILE A 85 18.33 -6.29 -33.98
CA ILE A 85 19.19 -6.81 -35.03
C ILE A 85 19.11 -8.32 -34.90
N MET A 86 18.34 -8.93 -35.79
CA MET A 86 18.21 -10.38 -35.87
C MET A 86 19.59 -10.99 -36.13
N ASN A 87 20.02 -11.91 -35.27
CA ASN A 87 21.32 -12.56 -35.42
C ASN A 87 21.27 -13.61 -36.55
N GLN A 88 21.50 -13.15 -37.78
CA GLN A 88 21.42 -13.97 -38.99
C GLN A 88 22.41 -15.15 -38.97
N ALA A 89 23.59 -14.97 -38.39
CA ALA A 89 24.62 -16.02 -38.29
C ALA A 89 24.16 -17.20 -37.41
N LEU A 90 23.44 -16.93 -36.31
CA LEU A 90 22.88 -17.98 -35.46
C LEU A 90 21.71 -18.71 -36.12
N ILE A 91 20.92 -18.02 -36.96
CA ILE A 91 19.84 -18.65 -37.73
C ILE A 91 20.42 -19.64 -38.74
N GLU A 92 21.49 -19.25 -39.43
CA GLU A 92 22.20 -20.11 -40.37
C GLU A 92 22.87 -21.29 -39.66
N GLN A 93 23.50 -21.07 -38.50
CA GLN A 93 24.10 -22.13 -37.71
C GLN A 93 23.08 -23.18 -37.23
N LEU A 94 21.88 -22.76 -36.87
CA LEU A 94 20.80 -23.64 -36.41
C LEU A 94 19.94 -24.18 -37.56
N GLU A 95 20.25 -23.80 -38.80
CA GLU A 95 19.51 -24.16 -40.02
C GLU A 95 17.98 -23.93 -39.88
N LEU A 96 17.59 -22.84 -39.20
CA LEU A 96 16.19 -22.51 -39.00
C LEU A 96 15.60 -21.98 -40.31
N SER A 97 14.55 -22.64 -40.78
CA SER A 97 13.84 -22.18 -41.97
C SER A 97 13.05 -20.90 -41.67
N LYS A 98 12.78 -20.12 -42.72
CA LYS A 98 11.91 -18.92 -42.62
C LYS A 98 10.58 -19.22 -41.94
N ARG A 99 10.03 -20.41 -42.22
CA ARG A 99 8.74 -20.86 -41.69
C ARG A 99 8.80 -21.20 -40.21
N GLU A 100 9.88 -21.84 -39.79
CA GLU A 100 10.12 -22.14 -38.37
C GLU A 100 10.33 -20.86 -37.55
N LEU A 101 11.03 -19.87 -38.12
CA LEU A 101 11.22 -18.56 -37.49
C LEU A 101 9.88 -17.82 -37.31
N GLU A 102 9.05 -17.81 -38.34
CA GLU A 102 7.71 -17.20 -38.28
C GLU A 102 6.84 -17.85 -37.20
N ILE A 103 6.84 -19.19 -37.15
CA ILE A 103 6.13 -19.95 -36.11
C ILE A 103 6.68 -19.58 -34.72
N LEU A 104 7.99 -19.54 -34.54
CA LEU A 104 8.65 -19.19 -33.28
C LEU A 104 8.33 -17.76 -32.83
N HIS A 105 8.21 -16.81 -33.78
CA HIS A 105 7.76 -15.46 -33.50
C HIS A 105 6.32 -15.42 -32.99
N LEU A 106 5.41 -16.11 -33.68
CA LEU A 106 4.02 -16.24 -33.24
C LEU A 106 3.93 -16.95 -31.89
N MET A 107 4.85 -17.89 -31.59
CA MET A 107 4.90 -18.51 -30.28
C MET A 107 5.26 -17.52 -29.17
N ALA A 108 6.21 -16.63 -29.44
CA ALA A 108 6.68 -15.62 -28.49
C ALA A 108 5.62 -14.56 -28.18
N GLN A 109 4.69 -14.33 -29.11
CA GLN A 109 3.51 -13.49 -28.92
C GLN A 109 2.40 -14.17 -28.10
N GLY A 110 2.52 -15.47 -27.82
CA GLY A 110 1.56 -16.21 -27.00
C GLY A 110 0.48 -16.97 -27.79
N ASN A 111 0.50 -16.95 -29.12
CA ASN A 111 -0.53 -17.61 -29.94
C ASN A 111 -0.54 -19.13 -29.76
N SER A 112 -1.69 -19.74 -29.51
CA SER A 112 -1.86 -21.20 -29.48
C SER A 112 -1.48 -21.85 -30.82
N ASN A 113 -1.19 -23.16 -30.82
CA ASN A 113 -0.84 -23.85 -32.07
C ASN A 113 -1.97 -23.78 -33.12
N GLN A 114 -3.24 -23.67 -32.69
CA GLN A 114 -4.38 -23.51 -33.60
C GLN A 114 -4.42 -22.09 -34.20
N GLU A 115 -4.17 -21.06 -33.39
CA GLU A 115 -4.07 -19.68 -33.87
C GLU A 115 -2.88 -19.53 -34.83
N ILE A 116 -1.73 -20.12 -34.50
CA ILE A 116 -0.56 -20.15 -35.40
C ILE A 116 -0.93 -20.78 -36.74
N ALA A 117 -1.57 -21.96 -36.72
CA ALA A 117 -2.01 -22.68 -37.91
C ALA A 117 -2.91 -21.82 -38.80
N ASN A 118 -3.87 -21.11 -38.18
CA ASN A 118 -4.78 -20.21 -38.87
C ASN A 118 -4.05 -18.98 -39.44
N SER A 119 -3.19 -18.34 -38.64
CA SER A 119 -2.45 -17.12 -39.04
C SER A 119 -1.55 -17.36 -40.24
N ILE A 120 -1.01 -18.56 -40.36
CA ILE A 120 -0.08 -18.90 -41.43
C ILE A 120 -0.69 -19.80 -42.51
N PHE A 121 -2.00 -20.10 -42.43
CA PHE A 121 -2.74 -20.92 -43.40
C PHE A 121 -2.18 -22.35 -43.59
N VAL A 122 -1.88 -23.05 -42.49
CA VAL A 122 -1.48 -24.47 -42.51
C VAL A 122 -2.31 -25.28 -41.53
N SER A 123 -2.21 -26.62 -41.60
CA SER A 123 -2.92 -27.48 -40.67
C SER A 123 -2.26 -27.47 -39.28
N LEU A 124 -3.04 -27.80 -38.23
CA LEU A 124 -2.53 -27.93 -36.86
C LEU A 124 -1.42 -28.99 -36.76
N SER A 125 -1.53 -30.10 -37.50
CA SER A 125 -0.50 -31.14 -37.51
C SER A 125 0.81 -30.62 -38.10
N THR A 126 0.74 -29.81 -39.16
CA THR A 126 1.91 -29.15 -39.76
C THR A 126 2.63 -28.25 -38.74
N VAL A 127 1.90 -27.45 -37.96
CA VAL A 127 2.50 -26.63 -36.89
C VAL A 127 3.14 -27.52 -35.82
N LYS A 128 2.51 -28.63 -35.42
CA LYS A 128 3.10 -29.56 -34.45
C LYS A 128 4.42 -30.16 -34.95
N THR A 129 4.49 -30.54 -36.22
CA THR A 129 5.73 -31.04 -36.85
C THR A 129 6.80 -29.97 -36.88
N HIS A 130 6.48 -28.74 -37.28
CA HIS A 130 7.45 -27.63 -37.23
C HIS A 130 7.91 -27.33 -35.81
N ASN A 131 7.02 -27.38 -34.82
CA ASN A 131 7.40 -27.20 -33.41
C ASN A 131 8.40 -28.25 -32.95
N GLN A 132 8.20 -29.52 -33.34
CA GLN A 132 9.13 -30.60 -33.01
C GLN A 132 10.51 -30.34 -33.61
N ASN A 133 10.57 -29.98 -34.89
CA ASN A 133 11.83 -29.64 -35.56
C ASN A 133 12.52 -28.43 -34.92
N ILE A 134 11.77 -27.39 -34.56
CA ILE A 134 12.29 -26.22 -33.83
C ILE A 134 12.87 -26.65 -32.49
N PHE A 135 12.19 -27.53 -31.75
CA PHE A 135 12.64 -27.99 -30.44
C PHE A 135 13.90 -28.83 -30.54
N GLU A 136 14.02 -29.66 -31.57
CA GLU A 136 15.24 -30.42 -31.86
C GLU A 136 16.40 -29.49 -32.23
N LYS A 137 16.21 -28.55 -33.16
CA LYS A 137 17.24 -27.58 -33.58
C LYS A 137 17.68 -26.66 -32.45
N LEU A 138 16.75 -26.27 -31.58
CA LEU A 138 17.06 -25.48 -30.38
C LEU A 138 17.46 -26.35 -29.18
N GLU A 139 17.52 -27.68 -29.29
CA GLU A 139 17.86 -28.60 -28.19
C GLU A 139 17.04 -28.36 -26.91
N VAL A 140 15.74 -28.14 -27.07
CA VAL A 140 14.79 -27.90 -25.96
C VAL A 140 13.67 -28.92 -26.00
N LYS A 141 12.96 -29.10 -24.88
CA LYS A 141 11.84 -30.06 -24.80
C LYS A 141 10.48 -29.39 -24.70
N ARG A 142 10.44 -28.09 -24.42
CA ARG A 142 9.20 -27.36 -24.13
C ARG A 142 9.13 -26.06 -24.92
N ARG A 143 7.90 -25.68 -25.27
CA ARG A 143 7.58 -24.43 -25.97
C ARG A 143 8.14 -23.18 -25.27
N THR A 144 7.97 -23.07 -23.96
CA THR A 144 8.48 -21.92 -23.20
C THR A 144 10.00 -21.84 -23.25
N GLN A 145 10.69 -22.99 -23.18
CA GLN A 145 12.15 -23.06 -23.30
C GLN A 145 12.61 -22.66 -24.71
N ALA A 146 11.87 -23.04 -25.76
CA ALA A 146 12.17 -22.63 -27.13
C ALA A 146 12.10 -21.11 -27.28
N VAL A 147 11.04 -20.48 -26.78
CA VAL A 147 10.87 -19.01 -26.81
C VAL A 147 11.98 -18.32 -26.02
N GLU A 148 12.28 -18.80 -24.81
CA GLU A 148 13.32 -18.21 -23.97
C GLU A 148 14.71 -18.33 -24.60
N LYS A 149 15.08 -19.52 -25.10
CA LYS A 149 16.36 -19.75 -25.77
C LYS A 149 16.48 -18.88 -27.02
N ALA A 150 15.42 -18.75 -27.81
CA ALA A 150 15.42 -17.95 -29.01
C ALA A 150 15.53 -16.43 -28.74
N LYS A 151 14.93 -15.93 -27.65
CA LYS A 151 15.14 -14.55 -27.17
C LYS A 151 16.58 -14.31 -26.73
N ARG A 152 17.15 -15.25 -25.96
CA ARG A 152 18.54 -15.18 -25.50
C ARG A 152 19.53 -15.16 -26.67
N LEU A 153 19.23 -15.92 -27.73
CA LEU A 153 20.03 -15.96 -28.96
C LEU A 153 19.74 -14.79 -29.92
N GLN A 154 18.85 -13.86 -29.55
CA GLN A 154 18.46 -12.72 -30.40
C GLN A 154 17.98 -13.14 -31.80
N ILE A 155 17.29 -14.27 -31.87
CA ILE A 155 16.62 -14.77 -33.10
C ILE A 155 15.21 -14.19 -33.20
N ILE A 156 14.57 -13.94 -32.05
CA ILE A 156 13.28 -13.27 -31.92
C ILE A 156 13.37 -12.16 -30.86
N PRO A 157 12.50 -11.12 -30.95
CA PRO A 157 12.48 -9.99 -30.01
C PRO A 157 11.91 -10.34 -28.62
#